data_AF-A0A4R1UD01-F1
#
_entry.id   AF-A0A4R1UD01-F1
#
_cell.length_a   1.000
_cell.length_b   1.000
_cell.length_c   1.000
_cell.angle_alpha   90.00
_cell.angle_beta   90.00
_cell.angle_gamma   90.00
#
_symmetry.space_group_name_H-M   'P 1'
#
loop_
_entity.id
_entity.type
_entity.pdbx_description
1 polymer ?
#
loop_
_entity_poly.entity_id
_entity_poly.type
_entity_poly.pdbx_seq_one_letter_code
_entity_poly.pdbx_strand_id
1 'polypeptide(L)'
;MLHLKTAKLARWQVRLLCWGCGILWLSGAAWLVLHNFMQIQGDFGPETNPLEPWMLRIHGAAMQIVLLGLGSLLVVHVWRGWTYRSQRALGLSLLSMAALLIVSGFLLYYVANEDWREITSKAHWITGILALPMFVLHYFQGKRIRRR
;
A
#
# COMPACT_ATOMS: atom_id res chain seq x y z
N MET A 1 17.77 26.07 -8.03
CA MET A 1 16.75 25.65 -7.03
C MET A 1 15.47 25.29 -7.76
N LEU A 2 15.07 24.02 -7.77
CA LEU A 2 13.82 23.58 -8.41
C LEU A 2 12.63 24.25 -7.73
N HIS A 3 11.75 24.91 -8.50
CA HIS A 3 10.60 25.67 -8.02
C HIS A 3 9.43 24.74 -7.59
N LEU A 4 9.72 23.74 -6.75
CA LEU A 4 8.77 22.72 -6.29
C LEU A 4 7.60 23.28 -5.47
N LYS A 5 7.69 24.54 -5.04
CA LYS A 5 6.61 25.26 -4.33
C LYS A 5 5.34 25.46 -5.17
N THR A 6 5.39 25.35 -6.51
CA THR A 6 4.21 25.54 -7.41
C THR A 6 3.69 24.28 -8.15
N ALA A 7 4.51 23.25 -8.41
CA ALA A 7 4.12 21.90 -8.89
C ALA A 7 2.93 21.21 -8.17
N LYS A 8 1.76 21.06 -8.79
CA LYS A 8 0.64 20.24 -8.25
C LYS A 8 0.61 18.89 -8.97
N LEU A 9 0.22 17.82 -8.26
CA LEU A 9 -0.03 16.53 -8.90
C LEU A 9 -1.14 16.68 -9.93
N ALA A 10 -0.90 16.20 -11.14
CA ALA A 10 -1.91 16.20 -12.18
C ALA A 10 -3.08 15.29 -11.79
N ARG A 11 -4.30 15.62 -12.24
CA ARG A 11 -5.52 14.85 -11.91
C ARG A 11 -5.43 13.38 -12.34
N TRP A 12 -4.66 13.08 -13.39
CA TRP A 12 -4.46 11.70 -13.84
C TRP A 12 -3.49 10.94 -12.92
N GLN A 13 -2.43 11.59 -12.41
CA GLN A 13 -1.50 10.99 -11.44
C GLN A 13 -2.23 10.63 -10.14
N VAL A 14 -3.06 11.54 -9.64
CA VAL A 14 -3.89 11.27 -8.45
C VAL A 14 -4.84 10.10 -8.70
N ARG A 15 -5.51 10.06 -9.86
CA ARG A 15 -6.41 8.96 -10.21
C ARG A 15 -5.66 7.63 -10.31
N LEU A 16 -4.52 7.58 -10.99
CA LEU A 16 -3.70 6.37 -11.11
C LEU A 16 -3.22 5.87 -9.74
N LEU A 17 -2.77 6.78 -8.87
CA LEU A 17 -2.37 6.43 -7.51
C LEU A 17 -3.55 5.88 -6.69
N CYS A 18 -4.71 6.54 -6.72
CA CYS A 18 -5.88 6.06 -6.00
C CYS A 18 -6.36 4.70 -6.51
N TRP A 19 -6.43 4.51 -7.83
CA TRP A 19 -6.81 3.23 -8.43
C TRP A 19 -5.76 2.15 -8.15
N GLY A 20 -4.47 2.46 -8.29
CA GLY A 20 -3.39 1.52 -8.01
C GLY A 20 -3.37 1.08 -6.55
N CYS A 21 -3.47 2.01 -5.60
CA CYS A 21 -3.58 1.69 -4.18
C CYS A 21 -4.87 0.91 -3.86
N GLY A 22 -5.98 1.24 -4.50
CA GLY A 22 -7.25 0.51 -4.36
C GLY A 22 -7.13 -0.94 -4.85
N ILE A 23 -6.53 -1.15 -6.02
CA ILE A 23 -6.30 -2.49 -6.59
C ILE A 23 -5.33 -3.28 -5.70
N LEU A 24 -4.22 -2.68 -5.23
CA LEU A 24 -3.29 -3.32 -4.29
C LEU A 24 -4.01 -3.81 -3.04
N TRP A 25 -4.79 -2.93 -2.41
CA TRP A 25 -5.49 -3.27 -1.17
C TRP A 25 -6.53 -4.36 -1.39
N LEU A 26 -7.34 -4.24 -2.46
CA LEU A 26 -8.38 -5.21 -2.78
C LEU A 26 -7.81 -6.59 -3.17
N SER A 27 -6.76 -6.64 -3.99
CA SER A 27 -6.15 -7.91 -4.38
C SER A 27 -5.42 -8.57 -3.21
N GLY A 28 -4.79 -7.80 -2.32
CA GLY A 28 -4.17 -8.32 -1.10
C GLY A 28 -5.21 -8.86 -0.11
N ALA A 29 -6.30 -8.12 0.11
CA ALA A 29 -7.40 -8.57 0.96
C ALA A 29 -8.09 -9.82 0.38
N ALA A 30 -8.33 -9.85 -0.94
CA ALA A 30 -8.88 -11.01 -1.62
C ALA A 30 -7.94 -12.23 -1.47
N TRP A 31 -6.63 -12.05 -1.65
CA TRP A 31 -5.67 -13.12 -1.42
C TRP A 31 -5.73 -13.65 0.02
N LEU A 32 -5.81 -12.78 1.04
CA LEU A 32 -5.96 -13.22 2.44
C LEU A 32 -7.23 -14.04 2.66
N VAL A 33 -8.36 -13.62 2.07
CA VAL A 33 -9.62 -14.35 2.19
C VAL A 33 -9.51 -15.73 1.54
N LEU A 34 -8.95 -15.79 0.32
CA LEU A 34 -8.77 -17.03 -0.40
C LEU A 34 -7.86 -18.00 0.35
N HIS A 35 -6.70 -17.50 0.79
CA HIS A 35 -5.65 -18.30 1.41
C HIS A 35 -6.06 -18.88 2.78
N ASN A 36 -6.83 -18.13 3.57
CA ASN A 36 -7.18 -18.52 4.94
C ASN A 36 -8.58 -19.15 5.08
N PHE A 37 -9.51 -18.86 4.16
CA PHE A 37 -10.92 -19.25 4.32
C PHE A 37 -11.53 -19.96 3.12
N MET A 38 -10.89 -19.94 1.94
CA MET A 38 -11.45 -20.54 0.71
C MET A 38 -10.48 -21.54 0.06
N GLN A 39 -9.70 -22.25 0.86
CA GLN A 39 -8.93 -23.42 0.40
C GLN A 39 -9.89 -24.47 -0.14
N ILE A 40 -9.45 -25.20 -1.17
CA ILE A 40 -10.23 -26.24 -1.82
C ILE A 40 -9.71 -27.62 -1.41
N GLN A 41 -10.57 -28.62 -1.40
CA GLN A 41 -10.15 -29.99 -1.12
C GLN A 41 -9.58 -30.62 -2.39
N GLY A 42 -8.30 -30.98 -2.37
CA GLY A 42 -7.64 -31.76 -3.42
C GLY A 42 -7.47 -33.23 -3.02
N ASP A 43 -6.93 -34.01 -3.96
CA ASP A 43 -6.74 -35.46 -3.82
C ASP A 43 -5.75 -35.83 -2.69
N PHE A 44 -4.88 -34.89 -2.30
CA PHE A 44 -3.84 -35.10 -1.29
C PHE A 44 -4.00 -34.22 -0.04
N GLY A 45 -5.12 -33.51 0.10
CA GLY A 45 -5.37 -32.61 1.23
C GLY A 45 -5.90 -31.24 0.80
N PRO A 46 -5.97 -30.27 1.72
CA PRO A 46 -6.32 -28.89 1.38
C PRO A 46 -5.28 -28.29 0.42
N GLU A 47 -5.77 -27.76 -0.70
CA GLU A 47 -4.99 -27.07 -1.72
C GLU A 47 -5.36 -25.58 -1.75
N THR A 48 -4.44 -24.76 -2.27
CA THR A 48 -4.66 -23.32 -2.43
C THR A 48 -5.76 -23.05 -3.44
N ASN A 49 -6.46 -21.93 -3.26
CA ASN A 49 -7.53 -21.57 -4.18
C ASN A 49 -6.92 -21.21 -5.55
N PRO A 50 -7.46 -21.70 -6.69
CA PRO A 50 -6.95 -21.38 -8.03
C PRO A 50 -6.90 -19.89 -8.38
N LEU A 51 -7.63 -19.04 -7.63
CA LEU A 51 -7.62 -17.58 -7.79
C LEU A 51 -6.46 -16.90 -7.05
N GLU A 52 -5.80 -17.55 -6.09
CA GLU A 52 -4.69 -16.96 -5.32
C GLU A 52 -3.56 -16.45 -6.23
N PRO A 53 -3.05 -17.23 -7.22
CA PRO A 53 -1.99 -16.74 -8.11
C PRO A 53 -2.42 -15.51 -8.92
N TRP A 54 -3.70 -15.41 -9.29
CA TRP A 54 -4.22 -14.25 -10.01
C TRP A 54 -4.25 -13.00 -9.12
N MET A 55 -4.66 -13.15 -7.86
CA MET A 55 -4.63 -12.04 -6.89
C MET A 55 -3.21 -11.53 -6.69
N LEU A 56 -2.23 -12.44 -6.54
CA LEU A 56 -0.82 -12.06 -6.41
C LEU A 56 -0.25 -11.40 -7.68
N ARG A 57 -0.62 -11.86 -8.88
CA ARG A 57 -0.21 -11.21 -10.15
C ARG A 57 -0.76 -9.79 -10.26
N ILE A 58 -2.05 -9.60 -9.95
CA ILE A 58 -2.70 -8.28 -9.95
C ILE A 58 -2.06 -7.37 -8.89
N HIS A 59 -1.81 -7.91 -7.69
CA HIS A 59 -1.13 -7.20 -6.61
C HIS A 59 0.27 -6.75 -7.04
N GLY A 60 1.06 -7.66 -7.59
CA GLY A 60 2.36 -7.37 -8.19
C GLY A 60 2.25 -6.26 -9.22
N ALA A 61 1.42 -6.40 -10.25
CA ALA A 61 1.25 -5.39 -11.29
C ALA A 61 0.88 -3.99 -10.74
N ALA A 62 -0.05 -3.94 -9.79
CA ALA A 62 -0.47 -2.69 -9.17
C ALA A 62 0.65 -2.03 -8.34
N MET A 63 1.52 -2.83 -7.71
CA MET A 63 2.70 -2.33 -6.97
C MET A 63 3.61 -1.49 -7.86
N GLN A 64 3.89 -1.92 -9.09
CA GLN A 64 4.75 -1.16 -10.00
C GLN A 64 4.17 0.24 -10.28
N ILE A 65 2.87 0.32 -10.54
CA ILE A 65 2.17 1.59 -10.80
C ILE A 65 2.25 2.51 -9.57
N VAL A 66 2.03 1.96 -8.38
CA VAL A 66 2.05 2.72 -7.12
C VAL A 66 3.46 3.20 -6.79
N LEU A 67 4.50 2.39 -6.99
CA LEU A 67 5.89 2.79 -6.77
C LEU A 67 6.32 3.93 -7.70
N LEU A 68 5.95 3.87 -8.99
CA LEU A 68 6.18 4.97 -9.93
C LEU A 68 5.48 6.25 -9.48
N GLY A 69 4.22 6.14 -9.02
CA GLY A 69 3.47 7.27 -8.50
C GLY A 69 4.02 7.82 -7.18
N LEU A 70 4.58 6.96 -6.31
CA LEU A 70 5.10 7.34 -5.00
C LEU A 70 6.23 8.37 -5.11
N GLY A 71 7.12 8.23 -6.10
CA GLY A 71 8.17 9.23 -6.35
C GLY A 71 7.60 10.63 -6.56
N SER A 72 6.50 10.75 -7.32
CA SER A 72 5.82 12.04 -7.52
C SER A 72 5.14 12.57 -6.24
N LEU A 73 4.59 11.67 -5.40
CA LEU A 73 4.01 12.02 -4.10
C LEU A 73 5.05 12.60 -3.14
N LEU A 74 6.25 12.00 -3.07
CA LEU A 74 7.31 12.48 -2.17
C LEU A 74 7.70 13.94 -2.49
N VAL A 75 7.90 14.23 -3.77
CA VAL A 75 8.36 15.56 -4.21
C VAL A 75 7.26 16.61 -4.13
N VAL A 76 6.03 16.27 -4.51
CA VAL A 76 4.95 17.25 -4.64
C VAL A 76 4.08 17.34 -3.38
N HIS A 77 3.72 16.19 -2.80
CA HIS A 77 2.79 16.14 -1.69
C HIS A 77 3.49 16.21 -0.34
N VAL A 78 4.51 15.36 -0.10
CA VAL A 78 5.19 15.30 1.21
C VAL A 78 5.97 16.58 1.50
N TRP A 79 6.77 17.05 0.54
CA TRP A 79 7.55 18.30 0.69
C TRP A 79 6.68 19.49 1.09
N ARG A 80 5.51 19.65 0.46
CA ARG A 80 4.57 20.72 0.78
C ARG A 80 3.78 20.47 2.04
N GLY A 81 3.32 19.23 2.22
CA GLY A 81 2.61 18.78 3.40
C GLY A 81 3.38 19.07 4.68
N TRP A 82 4.71 19.14 4.59
CA TRP A 82 5.58 19.47 5.70
C TRP A 82 5.30 20.82 6.36
N THR A 83 4.72 21.81 5.67
CA THR A 83 4.35 23.09 6.31
C THR A 83 3.14 22.95 7.24
N TYR A 84 2.27 21.96 7.01
CA TYR A 84 1.08 21.69 7.81
C TYR A 84 1.41 20.81 9.01
N ARG A 85 1.83 21.44 10.11
CA ARG A 85 2.25 20.75 11.36
C ARG A 85 1.23 19.72 11.87
N SER A 86 -0.06 20.05 11.79
CA SER A 86 -1.16 19.17 12.21
C SER A 86 -1.35 17.92 11.35
N GLN A 87 -0.73 17.84 10.16
CA GLN A 87 -0.77 16.68 9.27
C GLN A 87 0.52 15.86 9.26
N ARG A 88 1.60 16.34 9.90
CA ARG A 88 2.91 15.69 9.84
C ARG A 88 2.88 14.28 10.43
N ALA A 89 2.24 14.09 11.57
CA ALA A 89 2.15 12.80 12.22
C ALA A 89 1.47 11.77 11.30
N LEU A 90 0.27 12.07 10.79
CA LEU A 90 -0.45 11.15 9.91
C LEU A 90 0.30 10.89 8.59
N GLY A 91 0.90 11.93 7.99
CA GLY A 91 1.68 11.80 6.77
C GLY A 91 2.94 10.95 6.98
N LEU A 92 3.65 11.12 8.10
CA LEU A 92 4.82 10.32 8.44
C LEU A 92 4.43 8.88 8.75
N SER A 93 3.33 8.65 9.46
CA SER A 93 2.80 7.29 9.68
C SER A 93 2.52 6.58 8.36
N LEU A 94 1.85 7.23 7.41
CA LEU A 94 1.61 6.65 6.08
C LEU A 94 2.90 6.39 5.30
N LEU A 95 3.88 7.29 5.37
CA LEU A 95 5.16 7.10 4.72
C LEU A 95 5.93 5.92 5.31
N SER A 96 5.93 5.77 6.63
CA SER A 96 6.53 4.63 7.33
C SER A 96 5.83 3.31 6.99
N MET A 97 4.50 3.31 6.94
CA MET A 97 3.72 2.13 6.52
C MET A 97 4.02 1.75 5.06
N ALA A 98 4.11 2.73 4.16
CA ALA A 98 4.50 2.48 2.78
C ALA A 98 5.92 1.89 2.69
N ALA A 99 6.89 2.44 3.42
CA ALA A 99 8.25 1.90 3.47
C ALA A 99 8.26 0.46 4.00
N LEU A 100 7.52 0.18 5.08
CA LEU A 100 7.39 -1.16 5.64
C LEU A 100 6.76 -2.13 4.65
N LEU A 101 5.71 -1.74 3.93
CA LEU A 101 5.06 -2.56 2.90
C LEU A 101 6.00 -2.88 1.73
N ILE A 102 6.78 -1.89 1.28
CA ILE A 102 7.74 -2.07 0.19
C ILE A 102 8.85 -3.05 0.61
N VAL A 103 9.44 -2.82 1.78
CA VAL A 103 10.53 -3.67 2.29
C VAL A 103 10.03 -5.08 2.58
N SER A 104 8.90 -5.23 3.26
CA SER A 104 8.33 -6.55 3.57
C SER A 104 7.88 -7.29 2.31
N GLY A 105 7.31 -6.61 1.31
CA GLY A 105 6.98 -7.23 0.02
C GLY A 105 8.21 -7.73 -0.73
N PHE A 106 9.30 -6.96 -0.72
CA PHE A 106 10.59 -7.40 -1.26
C PHE A 106 11.14 -8.61 -0.48
N LEU A 107 11.12 -8.56 0.86
CA LEU A 107 11.61 -9.66 1.69
C LEU A 107 10.80 -10.94 1.49
N LEU A 108 9.47 -10.87 1.31
CA LEU A 108 8.65 -12.05 1.00
C LEU A 108 9.08 -12.77 -0.29
N TYR A 109 9.71 -12.05 -1.22
CA TYR A 109 10.24 -12.65 -2.45
C TYR A 109 11.61 -13.31 -2.27
N TYR A 110 12.45 -12.80 -1.37
CA TYR A 110 13.86 -13.20 -1.26
C TYR A 110 14.25 -13.95 0.01
N VAL A 111 13.45 -13.86 1.08
CA VAL A 111 13.74 -14.53 2.35
C VAL A 111 13.29 -15.99 2.29
N ALA A 112 14.27 -16.90 2.34
CA ALA A 112 14.02 -18.35 2.36
C ALA A 112 13.78 -18.91 3.76
N ASN A 113 14.34 -18.31 4.81
CA ASN A 113 14.16 -18.78 6.19
C ASN A 113 12.68 -18.67 6.60
N GLU A 114 12.14 -19.74 7.17
CA GLU A 114 10.70 -19.86 7.45
C GLU A 114 10.21 -18.91 8.54
N ASP A 115 10.95 -18.79 9.64
CA ASP A 115 10.61 -17.90 10.74
C ASP A 115 10.55 -16.43 10.28
N TRP A 116 11.58 -16.00 9.55
CA TRP A 116 11.64 -14.65 9.01
C TRP A 116 10.56 -14.41 7.96
N ARG A 117 10.22 -15.41 7.15
CA ARG A 117 9.14 -15.30 6.15
C ARG A 117 7.77 -15.17 6.82
N GLU A 118 7.51 -15.91 7.90
CA GLU A 118 6.27 -15.83 8.66
C GLU A 118 6.11 -14.44 9.31
N ILE A 119 7.15 -13.94 9.98
CA ILE A 119 7.15 -12.61 10.59
C ILE A 119 6.93 -11.54 9.51
N THR A 120 7.65 -11.65 8.39
CA THR A 120 7.54 -10.70 7.27
C THR A 120 6.12 -10.72 6.67
N SER A 121 5.53 -11.91 6.52
CA SER A 121 4.17 -12.08 6.03
C SER A 121 3.16 -11.37 6.94
N LYS A 122 3.22 -11.64 8.24
CA LYS A 122 2.36 -10.98 9.24
C LYS A 122 2.53 -9.46 9.23
N ALA A 123 3.77 -8.98 9.25
CA ALA A 123 4.06 -7.56 9.20
C ALA A 123 3.49 -6.90 7.93
N HIS A 124 3.63 -7.56 6.77
CA HIS A 124 3.16 -7.06 5.48
C HIS A 124 1.63 -6.92 5.48
N TRP A 125 0.90 -8.00 5.74
CA TRP A 125 -0.55 -7.98 5.58
C TRP A 125 -1.25 -7.16 6.68
N ILE A 126 -0.77 -7.18 7.93
CA ILE A 126 -1.32 -6.35 9.01
C ILE A 126 -1.16 -4.87 8.65
N THR A 127 0.03 -4.47 8.20
CA THR A 127 0.28 -3.10 7.76
C THR A 127 -0.58 -2.74 6.55
N GLY A 128 -0.78 -3.68 5.62
CA GLY A 128 -1.61 -3.48 4.42
C GLY A 128 -3.06 -3.20 4.77
N ILE A 129 -3.64 -3.96 5.69
CA ILE A 129 -4.99 -3.73 6.20
C ILE A 129 -5.11 -2.37 6.89
N LEU A 130 -4.16 -2.04 7.78
CA LEU A 130 -4.16 -0.79 8.53
C LEU A 130 -3.89 0.45 7.66
N ALA A 131 -3.25 0.29 6.49
CA ALA A 131 -2.91 1.42 5.62
C ALA A 131 -4.15 2.16 5.10
N LEU A 132 -5.25 1.44 4.83
CA LEU A 132 -6.50 2.04 4.36
C LEU A 132 -7.15 2.98 5.39
N PRO A 133 -7.47 2.55 6.63
CA PRO A 133 -8.04 3.45 7.63
C PRO A 133 -7.09 4.61 7.95
N MET A 134 -5.77 4.37 7.97
CA MET A 134 -4.78 5.42 8.15
C MET A 134 -4.83 6.47 7.02
N PHE A 135 -4.97 6.02 5.77
CA PHE A 135 -5.13 6.89 4.61
C PHE A 135 -6.42 7.72 4.70
N VAL A 136 -7.53 7.08 5.07
CA VAL A 136 -8.83 7.73 5.26
C VAL A 136 -8.74 8.83 6.32
N LEU A 137 -8.10 8.56 7.45
CA LEU A 137 -7.87 9.54 8.51
C LEU A 137 -7.05 10.75 8.01
N HIS A 138 -5.93 10.49 7.32
CA HIS A 138 -5.09 11.54 6.74
C HIS A 138 -5.87 12.40 5.73
N TYR A 139 -6.63 11.76 4.83
CA TYR A 139 -7.43 12.45 3.82
C TYR A 139 -8.49 13.37 4.44
N PHE A 140 -9.29 12.86 5.38
CA PHE A 140 -10.36 13.64 5.99
C PHE A 140 -9.84 14.75 6.90
N GLN A 141 -8.76 14.52 7.64
CA GLN A 141 -8.16 15.55 8.47
C GLN A 141 -7.55 16.67 7.61
N GLY A 142 -6.86 16.33 6.51
CA GLY A 142 -6.38 17.31 5.54
C GLY A 142 -7.52 18.13 4.91
N LYS A 143 -8.65 17.49 4.60
CA LYS A 143 -9.85 18.16 4.09
C LYS A 143 -10.47 19.11 5.13
N ARG A 144 -10.50 18.73 6.40
CA ARG A 144 -10.99 19.57 7.51
C ARG A 144 -10.13 20.81 7.69
N ILE A 145 -8.81 20.68 7.62
CA ILE A 145 -7.87 21.81 7.76
C ILE A 145 -7.99 22.79 6.59
N ARG A 146 -8.16 22.31 5.35
CA ARG A 146 -8.33 23.20 4.18
C ARG A 146 -9.65 23.97 4.14
N ARG A 147 -10.64 23.55 4.93
CA ARG A 147 -11.96 24.21 5.04
C ARG A 147 -12.02 25.22 6.18
N ARG A 148 -11.02 25.23 7.07
CA ARG A 148 -10.84 26.22 8.14
C ARG A 148 -9.86 27.28 7.67
#